data_AF-A0A2D5WZ53-F1
#
_entry.id   AF-A0A2D5WZ53-F1
#
_cell.length_a   1.000
_cell.length_b   1.000
_cell.length_c   1.000
_cell.angle_alpha   90.00
_cell.angle_beta   90.00
_cell.angle_gamma   90.00
#
_symmetry.space_group_name_H-M   'P 1'
#
loop_
_entity.id
_entity.type
_entity.pdbx_description
1 polymer ?
#
loop_
_entity_poly.entity_id
_entity_poly.type
_entity_poly.pdbx_seq_one_letter_code
_entity_poly.pdbx_strand_id
1 'polypeptide(L)' 'MKHVFIFIIVIYQRLISPYFPQSCRFQPTCSSYMKEAIEVHGLIHGIIMGIKRISHCHPFKFLGSKEGFDPVPPKK' A
#
# COMPACT_ATOMS: atom_id res chain seq x y z
N MET A 1 9.74 -7.27 -15.41
CA MET A 1 10.21 -6.53 -14.23
C MET A 1 9.11 -6.28 -13.19
N LYS A 2 7.94 -5.71 -13.55
CA LYS A 2 6.86 -5.34 -12.60
C LYS A 2 6.27 -6.53 -11.80
N HIS A 3 6.09 -7.67 -12.46
CA HIS A 3 5.50 -8.87 -11.86
C HIS A 3 6.34 -9.51 -10.74
N VAL A 4 7.67 -9.43 -10.80
CA VAL A 4 8.54 -10.02 -9.76
C VAL A 4 8.33 -9.32 -8.42
N PHE A 5 8.22 -8.00 -8.44
CA PHE A 5 7.96 -7.22 -7.23
C PHE A 5 6.54 -7.40 -6.71
N ILE A 6 5.54 -7.42 -7.60
CA ILE A 6 4.17 -7.72 -7.20
C ILE A 6 4.11 -9.10 -6.54
N PHE A 7 4.86 -10.08 -7.07
CA PHE A 7 4.93 -11.42 -6.51
C PHE A 7 5.54 -11.43 -5.10
N ILE A 8 6.62 -10.68 -4.87
CA ILE A 8 7.22 -10.52 -3.51
C ILE A 8 6.21 -9.88 -2.54
N ILE A 9 5.50 -8.84 -2.99
CA ILE A 9 4.47 -8.16 -2.19
C ILE A 9 3.31 -9.10 -1.85
N VAL A 10 2.88 -9.92 -2.81
CA VAL A 10 1.81 -10.90 -2.62
C VAL A 10 2.25 -12.04 -1.70
N ILE A 11 3.50 -12.51 -1.81
CA ILE A 11 4.06 -13.49 -0.87
C ILE A 11 4.09 -12.90 0.54
N TYR A 12 4.56 -11.67 0.70
CA TYR A 12 4.55 -10.97 1.98
C TYR A 12 3.12 -10.83 2.53
N GLN A 13 2.16 -10.40 1.71
CA GLN A 13 0.75 -10.35 2.09
C GLN A 13 0.23 -11.73 2.52
N ARG A 14 0.57 -12.80 1.82
CA ARG A 14 -0.04 -14.12 2.08
C ARG A 14 0.60 -14.86 3.24
N LEU A 15 1.91 -14.67 3.45
CA LEU A 15 2.66 -15.34 4.52
C LEU A 15 2.67 -14.54 5.81
N ILE A 16 2.73 -13.20 5.74
CA ILE A 16 2.93 -12.35 6.92
C ILE A 16 1.64 -11.63 7.30
N SER A 17 0.81 -11.16 6.35
CA SER A 17 -0.44 -10.46 6.70
C SER A 17 -1.43 -11.26 7.57
N PRO A 18 -1.59 -12.60 7.49
CA PRO A 18 -2.54 -13.29 8.37
C PRO A 18 -2.08 -13.35 9.83
N TYR A 19 -0.80 -13.11 10.10
CA TYR A 19 -0.25 -13.07 11.47
C TYR A 19 -0.35 -11.68 12.11
N PHE A 20 -0.65 -10.63 11.33
CA PHE A 20 -0.80 -9.28 11.84
C PHE A 20 -2.27 -8.85 11.79
N PRO A 21 -2.78 -8.16 12.82
CA PRO A 21 -4.11 -7.59 12.77
C PRO A 21 -4.23 -6.61 11.60
N GLN A 22 -5.45 -6.39 11.14
CA GLN A 22 -5.78 -5.39 10.12
C GLN A 22 -5.54 -3.97 10.66
N SER A 23 -4.28 -3.56 10.69
CA SER A 23 -3.81 -2.28 11.22
C SER A 23 -4.00 -1.12 10.24
N CYS A 24 -4.37 -1.41 8.98
CA CYS A 24 -4.46 -0.37 7.97
C CYS A 24 -5.79 0.39 8.10
N ARG A 25 -5.73 1.70 8.41
CA ARG A 25 -6.88 2.59 8.63
C ARG A 25 -7.55 3.09 7.33
N PHE A 26 -6.99 2.73 6.18
CA PHE A 26 -7.48 3.14 4.86
C PHE A 26 -8.07 1.97 4.09
N GLN A 27 -9.09 2.27 3.27
CA GLN A 27 -9.62 1.38 2.26
C GLN A 27 -9.33 1.93 0.86
N PRO A 28 -8.84 1.10 -0.10
CA PRO A 28 -8.33 -0.25 0.08
C PRO A 28 -7.07 -0.28 0.95
N THR A 29 -6.66 -1.46 1.44
CA THR A 29 -5.50 -1.59 2.34
C THR A 29 -4.21 -1.09 1.70
N CYS A 30 -3.24 -0.73 2.54
CA CYS A 30 -1.96 -0.15 2.18
C CYS A 30 -1.19 -1.00 1.14
N SER A 31 -1.25 -2.32 1.30
CA SER A 31 -0.63 -3.29 0.40
C SER A 31 -1.43 -3.51 -0.89
N SER A 32 -2.77 -3.48 -0.84
CA SER A 32 -3.61 -3.49 -2.04
C SER A 32 -3.39 -2.23 -2.89
N TYR A 33 -3.35 -1.07 -2.25
CA TYR A 33 -3.05 0.21 -2.87
C TYR A 33 -1.66 0.19 -3.51
N MET A 34 -0.64 -0.34 -2.82
CA MET A 34 0.71 -0.42 -3.38
C MET A 34 0.77 -1.34 -4.61
N LYS A 35 0.05 -2.47 -4.59
CA LYS A 35 -0.07 -3.35 -5.76
C LYS A 35 -0.69 -2.63 -6.94
N GLU A 36 -1.85 -2.00 -6.73
CA GLU A 36 -2.59 -1.28 -7.77
C GLU A 36 -1.79 -0.07 -8.29
N ALA A 37 -1.08 0.66 -7.41
CA ALA A 37 -0.22 1.76 -7.80
C ALA A 37 0.98 1.31 -8.64
N ILE A 38 1.56 0.13 -8.35
CA ILE A 38 2.62 -0.46 -9.19
C ILE A 38 2.08 -0.90 -10.56
N GLU A 39 0.85 -1.42 -10.61
CA GLU A 39 0.20 -1.81 -11.87
C GLU A 39 -0.10 -0.57 -12.75
N VAL A 40 -0.65 0.49 -12.16
CA VAL A 40 -1.06 1.72 -12.85
C VAL A 40 0.15 2.63 -13.17
N HIS A 41 0.93 3.05 -12.18
CA HIS A 41 2.00 4.03 -12.33
C HIS A 41 3.39 3.42 -12.61
N GLY A 42 3.54 2.11 -12.45
CA GLY A 42 4.81 1.41 -12.57
C GLY A 42 5.55 1.31 -11.24
N LEU A 43 6.67 0.58 -11.24
CA LEU A 43 7.36 0.13 -10.03
C LEU A 43 7.76 1.27 -9.08
N ILE A 44 8.51 2.26 -9.59
CA ILE A 44 9.10 3.32 -8.78
C ILE A 44 8.01 4.21 -8.19
N HIS A 45 7.09 4.70 -9.03
CA HIS A 45 5.99 5.55 -8.60
C HIS A 45 5.03 4.80 -7.65
N GLY A 46 4.70 3.55 -7.93
CA GLY A 46 3.84 2.74 -7.09
C GLY A 46 4.44 2.46 -5.70
N ILE A 47 5.75 2.22 -5.63
CA ILE A 47 6.46 2.06 -4.35
C ILE A 47 6.46 3.38 -3.57
N ILE A 48 6.76 4.52 -4.21
CA ILE A 48 6.75 5.84 -3.54
C ILE A 48 5.36 6.15 -2.98
N MET A 49 4.29 5.92 -3.75
CA MET A 49 2.92 6.14 -3.31
C MET A 49 2.54 5.19 -2.15
N GLY A 50 2.91 3.91 -2.24
CA GLY A 50 2.67 2.91 -1.20
C GLY A 50 3.38 3.24 0.11
N ILE A 51 4.67 3.56 0.07
CA ILE A 51 5.47 3.92 1.26
C ILE A 51 4.92 5.19 1.91
N LYS A 52 4.59 6.21 1.11
CA LYS A 52 3.97 7.44 1.61
C LYS A 52 2.64 7.15 2.32
N ARG A 53 1.85 6.20 1.83
CA ARG A 53 0.59 5.82 2.47
C ARG A 53 0.80 5.01 3.75
N ILE A 54 1.81 4.14 3.78
CA ILE A 54 2.21 3.38 4.97
C ILE A 54 2.64 4.33 6.10
N SER A 55 3.40 5.39 5.80
CA SER A 55 3.78 6.37 6.82
C SER A 55 2.59 7.14 7.40
N HIS A 56 1.55 7.39 6.58
CA HIS A 56 0.28 7.96 7.05
C HIS A 56 -0.60 6.99 7.85
N CYS A 57 -0.31 5.68 7.79
CA CYS A 57 -1.11 4.66 8.45
C CYS A 57 -0.68 4.37 9.90
N HIS A 58 0.37 5.05 10.40
CA HIS A 58 0.86 4.86 11.75
C HIS A 58 -0.14 5.42 12.80
N PRO A 59 -0.26 4.80 13.99
CA PRO A 59 -1.12 5.27 15.09
C PRO A 59 -0.77 6.67 15.65
N PHE A 60 0.42 7.19 15.35
CA PHE A 60 0.82 8.51 15.82
C PHE A 60 0.08 9.61 15.04
N LYS A 61 -0.95 10.18 15.66
CA LYS A 61 -1.70 11.36 15.15
C LYS A 61 -0.79 12.51 14.71
N PHE A 62 0.36 12.69 15.36
CA PHE A 62 1.34 13.73 15.04
C PHE A 62 1.94 13.59 13.63
N LEU A 63 2.00 12.38 13.06
CA LEU A 63 2.49 12.14 11.69
C LEU A 63 1.41 12.31 10.60
N GLY A 64 0.22 12.83 10.95
CA GLY A 64 -0.87 12.99 9.99
C GLY A 64 -1.61 11.69 9.70
N SER A 65 -1.90 10.93 10.77
CA SER A 65 -2.73 9.73 10.71
C SER A 65 -4.07 10.07 10.07
N LYS A 66 -4.36 9.46 8.93
CA LYS A 66 -5.61 9.64 8.18
C LYS A 66 -6.29 8.27 8.06
N GLU A 67 -7.60 8.31 7.89
CA GLU A 67 -8.44 7.13 7.74
C GLU A 67 -9.53 7.43 6.72
N GLY A 68 -10.01 6.40 6.02
CA GLY A 68 -11.03 6.55 4.99
C GLY A 68 -10.67 5.93 3.63
N PHE A 69 -11.47 6.28 2.62
CA PHE A 69 -11.34 5.73 1.27
C PHE A 69 -10.39 6.59 0.41
N ASP A 70 -9.29 5.99 -0.05
CA ASP A 70 -8.27 6.68 -0.85
C ASP A 70 -7.78 5.74 -1.98
N PRO A 71 -8.47 5.71 -3.13
CA PRO A 71 -8.11 4.84 -4.25
C PRO A 71 -6.88 5.37 -5.00
N VAL A 72 -6.21 4.48 -5.74
CA VAL A 72 -5.07 4.86 -6.57
C VAL A 72 -5.55 5.80 -7.69
N PRO A 73 -4.93 6.97 -7.89
CA PRO A 73 -5.31 7.88 -8.96
C PRO A 73 -4.99 7.26 -10.33
N PRO A 74 -5.80 7.50 -11.37
CA PRO A 74 -5.51 7.00 -12.71
C PRO A 74 -4.22 7.58 -13.26
N LYS A 75 -3.50 6.80 -14.08
CA LYS A 75 -2.29 7.25 -14.77
C LYS A 75 -2.68 8.30 -15.82
N LYS A 76 -2.07 9.49 -15.74
CA LYS A 76 -2.12 10.49 -16.82
C LYS A 76 -1.17 10.11 -17.95
#